data_AF-A0A2W5Z936-F1
#
_entry.id   AF-A0A2W5Z936-F1
#
_cell.length_a   1.000
_cell.length_b   1.000
_cell.length_c   1.000
_cell.angle_alpha   90.00
_cell.angle_beta   90.00
_cell.angle_gamma   90.00
#
_symmetry.space_group_name_H-M   'P 1'
#
loop_
_entity.id
_entity.type
_entity.pdbx_description
1 polymer ?
#
loop_
_entity_poly.entity_id
_entity_poly.type
_entity_poly.pdbx_seq_one_letter_code
_entity_poly.pdbx_strand_id
1 'polypeptide(L)'
;MADELRLVLQLVADGRLSPGQAATLIDALGSAGARSRPGEAGDAARGDGAAAGPRQVRIRVSERGRQVVNLRIPLAFADMAARMVPGLSTEQSDRIRQAVSGGLIGPILDVEDEDGDGVLISVE
;
A
#
# COMPACT_ATOMS: atom_id res chain seq x y z
N MET A 1 -13.12 -18.44 -2.83
CA MET A 1 -13.51 -17.62 -4.00
C MET A 1 -14.97 -17.84 -4.44
N ALA A 2 -15.36 -19.05 -4.87
CA ALA A 2 -16.74 -19.28 -5.34
C ALA A 2 -17.80 -19.14 -4.22
N ASP A 3 -17.43 -19.44 -2.97
CA ASP A 3 -18.33 -19.38 -1.82
C ASP A 3 -18.57 -17.93 -1.34
N GLU A 4 -17.54 -17.08 -1.39
CA GLU A 4 -17.65 -15.65 -1.04
C GLU A 4 -18.49 -14.89 -2.08
N LEU A 5 -18.34 -15.22 -3.38
CA LEU A 5 -19.16 -14.66 -4.44
C LEU A 5 -20.64 -15.05 -4.27
N ARG A 6 -20.92 -16.33 -3.94
CA ARG A 6 -22.28 -16.78 -3.65
C ARG A 6 -22.90 -16.05 -2.48
N LEU A 7 -22.12 -15.80 -1.41
CA LEU A 7 -22.58 -15.06 -0.24
C LEU A 7 -22.97 -13.61 -0.59
N VAL A 8 -22.17 -12.92 -1.40
CA VAL A 8 -22.47 -11.55 -1.83
C VAL A 8 -23.76 -11.51 -2.68
N LEU A 9 -23.93 -12.45 -3.61
CA LEU A 9 -25.13 -12.54 -4.44
C LEU A 9 -26.39 -12.86 -3.62
N GLN A 10 -26.25 -13.68 -2.58
CA GLN A 10 -27.34 -13.98 -1.66
C GLN A 10 -27.77 -12.75 -0.86
N LEU A 11 -26.82 -11.93 -0.39
CA LEU A 11 -27.13 -10.66 0.30
C LEU A 11 -27.85 -9.64 -0.59
N VAL A 12 -27.59 -9.65 -1.90
CA VAL A 12 -28.32 -8.83 -2.88
C VAL A 12 -29.73 -9.37 -3.08
N ALA A 13 -29.89 -10.69 -3.21
CA ALA A 13 -31.20 -11.33 -3.34
C ALA A 13 -32.09 -11.08 -2.10
N ASP A 14 -31.48 -11.06 -0.92
CA ASP A 14 -32.16 -10.74 0.35
C ASP A 14 -32.46 -9.24 0.51
N GLY A 15 -32.07 -8.40 -0.46
CA GLY A 15 -32.27 -6.94 -0.43
C GLY A 15 -31.41 -6.21 0.61
N ARG A 16 -30.47 -6.92 1.25
CA ARG A 16 -29.58 -6.37 2.28
C ARG A 16 -28.41 -5.59 1.69
N LEU A 17 -28.17 -5.76 0.40
CA LEU A 17 -27.11 -5.10 -0.33
C LEU A 17 -27.64 -4.58 -1.67
N SER A 18 -27.30 -3.33 -2.01
CA SER A 18 -27.65 -2.80 -3.33
C SER A 18 -26.75 -3.39 -4.43
N PRO A 19 -27.21 -3.47 -5.69
CA PRO A 19 -26.41 -3.98 -6.80
C PRO A 19 -25.07 -3.22 -7.00
N GLY A 20 -25.08 -1.89 -6.78
CA GLY A 20 -23.86 -1.08 -6.88
C GLY A 20 -22.82 -1.42 -5.81
N GLN A 21 -23.27 -1.63 -4.57
CA GLN A 21 -22.38 -2.06 -3.47
C GLN A 21 -21.86 -3.49 -3.70
N ALA A 22 -22.68 -4.36 -4.30
CA ALA A 22 -22.28 -5.72 -4.65
C ALA A 22 -21.15 -5.74 -5.67
N ALA A 23 -21.22 -4.90 -6.70
CA ALA A 23 -20.21 -4.81 -7.75
C ALA A 23 -18.82 -4.48 -7.18
N THR A 24 -18.74 -3.52 -6.26
CA THR A 24 -17.48 -3.15 -5.58
C THR A 24 -16.91 -4.30 -4.75
N LEU A 25 -17.75 -5.06 -4.05
CA LEU A 25 -17.30 -6.20 -3.25
C LEU A 25 -16.80 -7.36 -4.12
N ILE A 26 -17.48 -7.64 -5.23
CA ILE A 26 -17.10 -8.70 -6.17
C ILE A 26 -15.76 -8.36 -6.84
N ASP A 27 -15.56 -7.10 -7.24
CA ASP A 27 -14.31 -6.63 -7.84
C ASP A 27 -13.13 -6.72 -6.85
N ALA A 28 -13.37 -6.35 -5.58
CA ALA A 28 -12.40 -6.51 -4.51
C ALA A 28 -12.03 -7.98 -4.24
N LEU A 29 -13.00 -8.90 -4.31
CA LEU A 29 -12.77 -10.35 -4.18
C LEU A 29 -11.95 -10.91 -5.36
N GLY A 30 -12.22 -10.46 -6.59
CA GLY A 30 -11.43 -10.82 -7.77
C GLY A 30 -9.97 -10.34 -7.67
N SER A 31 -9.77 -9.12 -7.16
CA SER A 31 -8.45 -8.52 -6.94
C SER A 31 -7.68 -9.13 -5.76
N ALA A 32 -8.37 -9.76 -4.82
CA ALA A 32 -7.76 -10.49 -3.72
C ALA A 32 -7.27 -11.88 -4.19
N GLY A 33 -8.03 -12.57 -5.05
CA GLY A 33 -7.64 -13.86 -5.64
C GLY A 33 -6.45 -13.77 -6.59
N ALA A 34 -6.27 -12.64 -7.27
CA ALA A 34 -5.13 -12.39 -8.16
C ALA A 34 -3.79 -12.17 -7.42
N ARG A 35 -3.83 -11.86 -6.11
CA ARG A 35 -2.64 -11.61 -5.28
C ARG A 35 -2.06 -12.87 -4.61
N SER A 36 -2.63 -14.05 -4.86
CA SER A 36 -2.19 -15.31 -4.25
C SER A 36 -1.19 -16.13 -5.09
N ARG A 37 -0.50 -15.53 -6.07
CA ARG A 37 0.71 -16.15 -6.65
C ARG A 37 1.94 -15.52 -6.00
N PRO A 38 2.72 -16.26 -5.19
CA PRO A 38 4.03 -15.80 -4.77
C PRO A 38 5.01 -16.01 -5.93
N GLY A 39 5.66 -14.93 -6.36
CA GLY A 39 6.74 -14.97 -7.33
C GLY A 39 6.41 -14.22 -8.62
N GLU A 40 7.35 -13.36 -9.01
CA GLU A 40 7.47 -12.62 -10.27
C GLU A 40 6.92 -11.19 -10.28
N ALA A 41 7.90 -10.30 -10.09
CA ALA A 41 8.14 -9.08 -10.87
C ALA A 41 7.05 -8.01 -10.92
N GLY A 42 7.43 -6.83 -10.45
CA GLY A 42 7.55 -5.66 -11.33
C GLY A 42 6.31 -5.27 -12.11
N ASP A 43 5.84 -4.06 -11.81
CA ASP A 43 4.91 -3.27 -12.58
C ASP A 43 3.43 -3.33 -12.13
N ALA A 44 3.13 -2.44 -11.20
CA ALA A 44 1.89 -1.69 -11.25
C ALA A 44 2.20 -0.23 -10.95
N ALA A 45 2.99 0.40 -11.82
CA ALA A 45 2.76 1.80 -12.15
C ALA A 45 1.38 1.91 -12.83
N ARG A 46 0.30 1.75 -12.06
CA ARG A 46 -1.01 2.29 -12.45
C ARG A 46 -1.05 3.72 -11.98
N GLY A 47 -0.54 4.60 -12.84
CA GLY A 47 -0.92 6.00 -12.81
C GLY A 47 -2.41 6.11 -13.13
N ASP A 48 -3.22 6.31 -12.10
CA ASP A 48 -4.52 6.95 -12.25
C ASP A 48 -4.38 8.37 -11.70
N GLY A 49 -4.17 9.31 -12.62
CA GLY A 49 -4.29 10.73 -12.31
C GLY A 49 -5.74 11.07 -12.04
N ALA A 50 -6.18 11.01 -10.77
CA ALA A 50 -7.47 11.53 -10.34
C ALA A 50 -7.55 11.69 -8.82
N ALA A 51 -6.84 12.70 -8.30
CA ALA A 51 -7.22 13.56 -7.17
C ALA A 51 -5.93 14.06 -6.52
N ALA A 52 -5.73 15.38 -6.49
CA ALA A 52 -4.75 16.00 -5.60
C ALA A 52 -5.22 15.86 -4.14
N GLY A 53 -5.29 14.62 -3.65
CA GLY A 53 -5.37 14.32 -2.24
C GLY A 53 -4.06 14.75 -1.56
N PRO A 54 -4.07 15.02 -0.25
CA PRO A 54 -2.84 15.33 0.47
C PRO A 54 -1.88 14.16 0.30
N ARG A 55 -0.70 14.42 -0.30
CA ARG A 55 0.36 13.41 -0.52
C ARG A 55 0.67 12.67 0.78
N GLN A 56 0.86 11.36 0.70
CA GLN A 56 1.10 10.52 1.88
C GLN A 56 2.33 9.64 1.67
N VAL A 57 3.11 9.47 2.74
CA VAL A 57 4.15 8.45 2.81
C VAL A 57 3.54 7.20 3.43
N ARG A 58 3.73 6.07 2.78
CA ARG A 58 3.36 4.76 3.30
C ARG A 58 4.61 4.01 3.73
N ILE A 59 4.57 3.46 4.94
CA ILE A 59 5.65 2.63 5.50
C ILE A 59 5.09 1.25 5.78
N ARG A 60 5.68 0.23 5.17
CA ARG A 60 5.36 -1.17 5.39
C ARG A 60 6.59 -1.87 5.96
N VAL A 61 6.41 -2.61 7.05
CA VAL A 61 7.47 -3.46 7.63
C VAL A 61 7.02 -4.90 7.58
N SER A 62 7.91 -5.75 7.09
CA SER A 62 7.80 -7.20 7.01
C SER A 62 8.70 -7.82 8.07
N GLU A 63 8.22 -8.82 8.79
CA GLU A 63 9.04 -9.75 9.57
C GLU A 63 8.68 -11.17 9.14
N ARG A 64 9.68 -11.97 8.74
CA ARG A 64 9.55 -13.36 8.27
C ARG A 64 8.51 -13.51 7.15
N GLY A 65 8.52 -12.55 6.22
CA GLY A 65 7.58 -12.45 5.11
C GLY A 65 6.15 -12.03 5.50
N ARG A 66 5.91 -11.65 6.76
CA ARG A 66 4.60 -11.18 7.24
C ARG A 66 4.63 -9.69 7.53
N GLN A 67 3.64 -8.97 7.02
CA GLN A 67 3.52 -7.55 7.31
C GLN A 67 3.17 -7.34 8.79
N VAL A 68 4.08 -6.74 9.54
CA VAL A 68 3.90 -6.39 10.96
C VAL A 68 3.48 -4.93 11.15
N VAL A 69 3.87 -4.04 10.23
CA VAL A 69 3.54 -2.61 10.28
C VAL A 69 3.03 -2.12 8.93
N ASN A 70 1.99 -1.30 8.93
CA ASN A 70 1.49 -0.58 7.76
C ASN A 70 0.93 0.79 8.18
N LEU A 71 1.75 1.82 7.98
CA LEU A 71 1.47 3.19 8.40
C LEU A 71 1.26 4.08 7.18
N ARG A 72 0.32 5.02 7.30
CA ARG A 72 0.14 6.14 6.36
C ARG A 72 0.41 7.44 7.11
N ILE A 73 1.37 8.21 6.62
CA ILE A 73 1.84 9.44 7.23
C ILE A 73 1.61 10.57 6.22
N PRO A 74 0.85 11.62 6.54
CA PRO A 74 0.76 12.77 5.66
C PRO A 74 2.14 13.37 5.41
N LEU A 75 2.41 13.80 4.18
CA LEU A 75 3.73 14.32 3.79
C LEU A 75 4.23 15.46 4.69
N ALA A 76 3.30 16.27 5.21
CA ALA A 76 3.59 17.36 6.15
C ALA A 76 4.31 16.89 7.43
N PHE A 77 4.17 15.62 7.82
CA PHE A 77 4.81 15.03 8.99
C PHE A 77 6.04 14.18 8.64
N ALA A 78 6.35 13.96 7.36
CA ALA A 78 7.44 13.09 6.94
C ALA A 78 8.81 13.57 7.45
N ASP A 79 9.09 14.87 7.37
CA ASP A 79 10.32 15.48 7.88
C ASP A 79 10.50 15.29 9.40
N MET A 80 9.41 15.37 10.15
CA MET A 80 9.43 15.16 11.60
C MET A 80 9.64 13.68 11.92
N ALA A 81 8.93 12.80 11.21
CA ALA A 81 9.01 11.36 11.40
C ALA A 81 10.41 10.81 11.10
N ALA A 82 11.06 11.26 10.02
CA ALA A 82 12.41 10.82 9.63
C ALA A 82 13.45 11.06 10.73
N ARG A 83 13.35 12.19 11.45
CA ARG A 83 14.23 12.53 12.58
C ARG A 83 14.01 11.68 13.83
N MET A 84 12.85 11.04 13.93
CA MET A 84 12.52 10.18 15.06
C MET A 84 12.92 8.72 14.84
N VAL A 85 13.42 8.36 13.65
CA VAL A 85 13.88 7.00 13.37
C VAL A 85 15.31 6.82 13.88
N PRO A 86 15.56 5.95 14.87
CA PRO A 86 16.92 5.67 15.35
C PRO A 86 17.76 5.04 14.23
N GLY A 87 19.00 5.50 14.04
CA GLY A 87 19.92 4.95 13.04
C GLY A 87 19.80 5.53 11.63
N LEU A 88 18.83 6.42 11.38
CA LEU A 88 18.74 7.17 10.13
C LEU A 88 19.69 8.38 10.17
N SER A 89 20.57 8.52 9.18
CA SER A 89 21.48 9.66 9.07
C SER A 89 20.77 10.91 8.56
N THR A 90 21.35 12.08 8.82
CA THR A 90 20.84 13.36 8.32
C THR A 90 20.82 13.40 6.80
N GLU A 91 21.85 12.87 6.13
CA GLU A 91 21.90 12.78 4.66
C GLU A 91 20.80 11.89 4.08
N GLN A 92 20.49 10.78 4.74
CA GLN A 92 19.41 9.88 4.32
C GLN A 92 18.04 10.56 4.49
N SER A 93 17.87 11.31 5.58
CA SER A 93 16.65 12.11 5.81
C SER A 93 16.48 13.20 4.75
N ASP A 94 17.57 13.88 4.36
CA ASP A 94 17.55 14.90 3.32
C ASP A 94 17.26 14.31 1.94
N ARG A 95 17.77 13.12 1.63
CA ARG A 95 17.44 12.40 0.38
C ARG A 95 15.94 12.05 0.32
N ILE A 96 15.36 11.57 1.41
CA ILE A 96 13.92 11.29 1.50
C ILE A 96 13.12 12.59 1.27
N ARG A 97 13.50 13.67 1.94
CA ARG A 97 12.88 15.00 1.78
C ARG A 97 12.96 15.50 0.34
N GLN A 98 14.09 15.31 -0.33
CA GLN A 98 14.30 15.78 -1.70
C GLN A 98 13.48 14.97 -2.71
N ALA A 99 13.42 13.65 -2.54
CA ALA A 99 12.55 12.78 -3.35
C ALA A 99 11.06 13.16 -3.18
N VAL A 100 10.64 13.39 -1.94
CA VAL A 100 9.31 13.84 -1.57
C VAL A 100 8.95 15.20 -2.19
N SER A 101 9.85 16.18 -2.07
CA SER A 101 9.64 17.55 -2.56
C SER A 101 9.69 17.62 -4.09
N GLY A 102 10.48 16.74 -4.72
CA GLY A 102 10.57 16.58 -6.17
C GLY A 102 9.30 16.01 -6.82
N GLY A 103 8.32 15.57 -6.02
CA GLY A 103 7.08 15.02 -6.53
C GLY A 103 7.19 13.63 -7.11
N LEU A 104 8.19 12.85 -6.67
CA LEU A 104 8.21 11.42 -6.92
C LEU A 104 6.98 10.76 -6.27
N ILE A 105 6.25 10.01 -7.08
CA ILE A 105 5.19 9.09 -6.66
C ILE A 105 5.71 7.68 -6.93
N GLY A 106 5.64 6.81 -5.94
CA GLY A 106 6.19 5.44 -6.01
C GLY A 106 7.16 5.09 -4.88
N PRO A 107 7.88 3.96 -5.02
CA PRO A 107 8.80 3.46 -3.98
C PRO A 107 10.02 4.37 -3.83
N ILE A 108 10.31 4.79 -2.60
CA ILE A 108 11.51 5.54 -2.21
C ILE A 108 12.61 4.59 -1.73
N LEU A 109 12.22 3.62 -0.90
CA LEU A 109 13.14 2.68 -0.27
C LEU A 109 12.47 1.31 -0.23
N ASP A 110 13.20 0.30 -0.68
CA ASP A 110 12.80 -1.10 -0.60
C ASP A 110 14.03 -1.89 -0.14
N VAL A 111 13.95 -2.41 1.08
CA VAL A 111 15.00 -3.23 1.70
C VAL A 111 14.35 -4.51 2.17
N GLU A 112 14.84 -5.64 1.69
CA GLU A 112 14.41 -6.97 2.10
C GLU A 112 15.65 -7.83 2.32
N ASP A 113 15.67 -8.59 3.41
CA ASP A 113 16.70 -9.55 3.77
C ASP A 113 16.29 -10.97 3.39
N GLU A 114 17.25 -11.90 3.36
CA GLU A 114 17.07 -13.31 2.97
C GLU A 114 16.03 -14.06 3.84
N ASP A 115 15.82 -13.59 5.07
CA ASP A 115 14.84 -14.10 6.02
C ASP A 115 13.41 -13.57 5.78
N GLY A 116 13.21 -12.66 4.82
CA GLY A 116 11.93 -12.01 4.52
C GLY A 116 11.56 -10.88 5.48
N ASP A 117 12.54 -10.40 6.25
CA ASP A 117 12.45 -9.16 7.01
C ASP A 117 12.72 -7.99 6.07
N GLY A 118 11.92 -6.92 6.15
CA GLY A 118 12.06 -5.85 5.18
C GLY A 118 11.25 -4.60 5.47
N VAL A 119 11.61 -3.50 4.82
CA VAL A 119 10.95 -2.21 4.93
C VAL A 119 10.74 -1.63 3.53
N LEU A 120 9.48 -1.34 3.22
CA LEU A 120 9.07 -0.63 1.99
C LEU A 120 8.51 0.74 2.37
N ILE A 121 9.09 1.79 1.80
CA ILE A 121 8.64 3.18 1.94
C ILE A 121 8.24 3.70 0.56
N SER A 122 7.00 4.18 0.41
CA SER A 122 6.49 4.73 -0.85
C SER A 122 5.73 6.05 -0.65
N VAL A 123 5.65 6.87 -1.69
CA VAL A 123 4.81 8.08 -1.72
C VAL A 123 3.61 7.82 -2.62
N GLU A 124 2.42 8.07 -2.07
CA GLU A 124 1.09 8.01 -2.72
C GLU A 124 0.51 9.44 -2.89
#